data_AF-A0A803MYP2-F1
#
_entry.id   AF-A0A803MYP2-F1
#
_cell.length_a   1.000
_cell.length_b   1.000
_cell.length_c   1.000
_cell.angle_alpha   90.00
_cell.angle_beta   90.00
_cell.angle_gamma   90.00
#
_symmetry.space_group_name_H-M   'P 1'
#
loop_
_entity.id
_entity.type
_entity.pdbx_description
1 polymer ?
#
loop_
_entity_poly.entity_id
_entity_poly.type
_entity_poly.pdbx_seq_one_letter_code
_entity_poly.pdbx_strand_id
1 'polypeptide(L)'
;MAEEAASAEMKQNGMMIVAVDESECSSYALKWALQNLGDKLKSGVILLTAVSVTQSGVFAGGYGTVPLDLVTSIQENQKKFATSLLAKAKEICAQYGVDAETLCVMGNPKDAICDAVEKFHCNLLVMGTHSRGALQRAFLGSVSNYCIHHAKCPVLVVRQRV
;
A
#
# COMPACT_ATOMS: atom_id res chain seq x y z
N MET A 1 14.46 -21.35 14.36
CA MET A 1 15.92 -21.03 14.23
C MET A 1 16.23 -20.27 12.94
N ALA A 2 16.07 -20.81 11.73
CA ALA A 2 16.36 -20.05 10.49
C ALA A 2 15.38 -18.87 10.23
N GLU A 3 14.09 -19.07 10.50
CA GLU A 3 13.04 -18.04 10.38
C GLU A 3 13.18 -16.91 11.41
N GLU A 4 13.77 -17.24 12.56
CA GLU A 4 14.01 -16.33 13.69
C GLU A 4 15.25 -15.46 13.45
N ALA A 5 16.27 -16.02 12.79
CA ALA A 5 17.46 -15.29 12.35
C ALA A 5 17.15 -14.33 11.18
N ALA A 6 16.33 -14.76 10.21
CA ALA A 6 15.86 -13.88 9.13
C ALA A 6 14.98 -12.72 9.66
N SER A 7 14.12 -13.01 10.65
CA SER A 7 13.32 -12.00 11.35
C SER A 7 14.19 -11.01 12.16
N ALA A 8 15.29 -11.48 12.74
CA ALA A 8 16.24 -10.64 13.48
C ALA A 8 17.11 -9.77 12.57
N GLU A 9 17.59 -10.30 11.43
CA GLU A 9 18.33 -9.51 10.43
C GLU A 9 17.43 -8.46 9.76
N MET A 10 16.17 -8.77 9.46
CA MET A 10 15.21 -7.77 8.96
C MET A 10 14.80 -6.73 10.02
N LYS A 11 14.85 -7.07 11.32
CA LYS A 11 14.70 -6.07 12.39
C LYS A 11 15.88 -5.10 12.46
N GLN A 12 17.07 -5.52 12.03
CA GLN A 12 18.31 -4.74 12.07
C GLN A 12 18.49 -3.89 10.80
N ASN A 13 17.97 -4.36 9.67
CA ASN A 13 17.86 -3.67 8.40
C ASN A 13 16.39 -3.27 8.16
N GLY A 14 15.97 -2.15 8.76
CA GLY A 14 14.57 -1.79 8.93
C GLY A 14 13.70 -1.92 7.67
N MET A 15 12.59 -2.65 7.80
CA MET A 15 11.65 -2.94 6.71
C MET A 15 10.75 -1.75 6.41
N MET A 16 10.68 -1.34 5.15
CA MET A 16 9.84 -0.25 4.70
C MET A 16 8.63 -0.76 3.91
N ILE A 17 7.45 -0.21 4.20
CA ILE A 17 6.25 -0.44 3.40
C ILE A 17 5.95 0.83 2.61
N VAL A 18 5.76 0.70 1.30
CA VAL A 18 5.24 1.78 0.46
C VAL A 18 3.84 1.41 0.00
N ALA A 19 2.84 2.19 0.45
CA ALA A 19 1.46 1.99 0.04
C ALA A 19 1.24 2.57 -1.37
N VAL A 20 0.85 1.72 -2.31
CA VAL A 20 0.61 2.05 -3.72
C VAL A 20 -0.83 1.71 -4.12
N ASP A 21 -1.43 2.64 -4.86
CA ASP A 21 -2.75 2.53 -5.46
C ASP A 21 -2.67 3.05 -6.92
N GLU A 22 -3.81 3.17 -7.61
CA GLU A 22 -3.85 3.70 -8.98
C GLU A 22 -3.58 5.21 -9.09
N SER A 23 -3.41 5.92 -7.96
CA SER A 23 -3.27 7.38 -7.97
C SER A 23 -1.86 7.85 -8.31
N GLU A 24 -1.78 8.98 -9.00
CA GLU A 24 -0.50 9.66 -9.26
C GLU A 24 0.23 10.07 -7.97
N CYS A 25 -0.52 10.35 -6.90
CA CYS A 25 0.05 10.74 -5.62
C CYS A 25 0.83 9.58 -4.96
N SER A 26 0.35 8.34 -5.08
CA SER A 26 1.08 7.18 -4.54
C SER A 26 2.29 6.81 -5.41
N SER A 27 2.15 6.90 -6.73
CA SER A 27 3.27 6.76 -7.69
C SER A 27 4.37 7.81 -7.43
N TYR A 28 3.98 9.06 -7.17
CA TYR A 28 4.90 10.12 -6.77
C TYR A 28 5.59 9.81 -5.45
N ALA A 29 4.85 9.34 -4.44
CA ALA A 29 5.41 8.97 -3.14
C ALA A 29 6.45 7.85 -3.26
N LEU A 30 6.19 6.84 -4.09
CA LEU A 30 7.15 5.76 -4.39
C LEU A 30 8.44 6.32 -5.00
N LYS A 31 8.33 7.13 -6.07
CA LYS A 31 9.50 7.73 -6.73
C LYS A 31 10.28 8.63 -5.78
N TRP A 32 9.58 9.43 -4.98
CA TRP A 32 10.20 10.28 -3.97
C TRP A 32 10.96 9.43 -2.94
N ALA A 33 10.37 8.34 -2.45
CA ALA A 33 11.02 7.45 -1.51
C ALA A 33 12.30 6.85 -2.11
N LEU A 34 12.23 6.32 -3.33
CA LEU A 34 13.38 5.76 -4.04
C LEU A 34 14.52 6.79 -4.20
N GLN A 35 14.17 8.03 -4.54
CA GLN A 35 15.14 9.12 -4.73
C GLN A 35 15.78 9.63 -3.44
N ASN A 36 15.03 9.67 -2.33
CA ASN A 36 15.45 10.38 -1.11
C ASN A 36 15.87 9.43 0.02
N LEU A 37 15.38 8.20 0.03
CA LEU A 37 15.72 7.19 1.04
C LEU A 37 16.84 6.26 0.57
N GLY A 38 17.07 6.17 -0.75
CA GLY A 38 18.29 5.63 -1.35
C GLY A 38 18.72 4.28 -0.78
N ASP A 39 19.96 4.19 -0.30
CA ASP A 39 20.56 2.96 0.25
C ASP A 39 19.78 2.36 1.43
N LYS A 40 18.98 3.15 2.16
CA LYS A 40 18.15 2.64 3.27
C LYS A 40 17.02 1.72 2.78
N LEU A 41 16.66 1.80 1.50
CA LEU A 41 15.67 0.90 0.88
C LEU A 41 16.28 -0.46 0.51
N LYS A 42 17.61 -0.57 0.38
CA LYS A 42 18.28 -1.85 0.08
C LYS A 42 18.16 -2.87 1.22
N SER A 43 17.72 -2.41 2.39
CA SER A 43 17.44 -3.20 3.58
C SER A 43 16.13 -4.00 3.51
N GLY A 44 15.23 -3.67 2.56
CA GLY A 44 13.98 -4.39 2.32
C GLY A 44 12.80 -3.45 2.10
N VAL A 45 12.10 -3.62 0.98
CA VAL A 45 10.90 -2.83 0.62
C VAL A 45 9.75 -3.75 0.26
N ILE A 46 8.60 -3.51 0.87
CA ILE A 46 7.33 -4.12 0.50
C ILE A 46 6.45 -3.07 -0.16
N LEU A 47 6.08 -3.32 -1.41
CA LEU A 47 5.04 -2.58 -2.13
C LEU A 47 3.69 -3.16 -1.72
N LEU A 48 2.86 -2.35 -1.06
CA LEU A 48 1.58 -2.79 -0.55
C LEU A 48 0.44 -2.12 -1.33
N THR A 49 -0.47 -2.92 -1.88
CA THR A 49 -1.76 -2.44 -2.35
C THR A 49 -2.90 -3.13 -1.62
N ALA A 50 -3.95 -2.37 -1.30
CA ALA A 50 -5.11 -2.85 -0.59
C ALA A 50 -6.35 -2.81 -1.50
N VAL A 51 -6.91 -3.98 -1.77
CA VAL A 51 -8.11 -4.13 -2.58
C VAL A 51 -9.31 -4.16 -1.64
N SER A 52 -10.14 -3.12 -1.73
CA SER A 52 -11.40 -3.05 -0.99
C SER A 52 -12.33 -4.18 -1.44
N VAL A 53 -12.59 -5.12 -0.54
CA VAL A 53 -13.71 -6.04 -0.69
C VAL A 53 -14.95 -5.26 -0.27
N THR A 54 -15.58 -4.57 -1.21
CA THR A 54 -16.95 -4.12 -0.98
C THR A 54 -17.80 -5.37 -0.84
N GLN A 55 -18.28 -5.65 0.38
CA GLN A 55 -19.31 -6.67 0.64
C GLN A 55 -20.65 -6.35 -0.05
N SER A 56 -20.70 -5.32 -0.89
CA SER A 56 -21.86 -4.91 -1.68
C SER A 56 -22.46 -6.01 -2.57
N GLY A 57 -21.80 -7.16 -2.73
CA GLY A 57 -22.37 -8.34 -3.37
C GLY A 57 -23.52 -9.01 -2.61
N VAL A 58 -23.76 -8.69 -1.33
CA VAL A 58 -24.82 -9.37 -0.55
C VAL A 58 -26.17 -8.63 -0.61
N PHE A 59 -26.20 -7.32 -0.92
CA PHE A 59 -27.45 -6.57 -0.98
C PHE A 59 -27.43 -5.48 -2.06
N ALA A 60 -27.69 -5.86 -3.31
CA ALA A 60 -28.06 -4.93 -4.36
C ALA A 60 -29.58 -4.64 -4.28
N GLY A 61 -29.96 -3.70 -3.42
CA GLY A 61 -31.23 -2.95 -3.57
C GLY A 61 -32.55 -3.71 -3.37
N GLY A 62 -32.60 -4.73 -2.49
CA GLY A 62 -33.86 -5.39 -2.12
C GLY A 62 -34.35 -6.50 -3.06
N TYR A 63 -33.57 -6.88 -4.09
CA TYR A 63 -33.97 -7.87 -5.12
C TYR A 63 -33.23 -9.22 -5.08
N GLY A 64 -32.42 -9.52 -4.04
CA GLY A 64 -31.83 -10.85 -3.83
C GLY A 64 -30.30 -10.90 -3.93
N THR A 65 -29.76 -12.12 -4.02
CA THR A 65 -28.32 -12.42 -4.00
C THR A 65 -27.71 -12.28 -5.39
N VAL A 66 -26.49 -11.75 -5.47
CA VAL A 66 -25.70 -11.73 -6.72
C VAL A 66 -25.23 -13.16 -7.05
N PRO A 67 -25.29 -13.60 -8.33
CA PRO A 67 -24.76 -14.89 -8.75
C PRO A 67 -23.28 -15.07 -8.38
N LEU A 68 -22.92 -16.26 -7.89
CA LEU A 68 -21.58 -16.54 -7.34
C LEU A 68 -20.47 -16.38 -8.38
N ASP A 69 -20.73 -16.75 -9.64
CA ASP A 69 -19.84 -16.59 -10.80
C ASP A 69 -19.51 -15.11 -11.10
N LEU A 70 -20.49 -14.22 -10.90
CA LEU A 70 -20.27 -12.79 -11.04
C LEU A 70 -19.42 -12.24 -9.90
N VAL A 71 -19.64 -12.73 -8.67
CA VAL A 71 -18.81 -12.36 -7.51
C VAL A 71 -17.35 -12.81 -7.70
N THR A 72 -17.13 -14.05 -8.13
CA THR A 72 -15.78 -14.59 -8.36
C THR A 72 -15.06 -13.87 -9.50
N SER A 73 -15.76 -13.55 -10.60
CA SER A 73 -15.15 -12.83 -11.72
C SER A 73 -14.77 -11.39 -11.37
N ILE A 74 -15.58 -10.68 -10.58
CA ILE A 74 -15.23 -9.35 -10.05
C ILE A 74 -13.98 -9.44 -9.17
N GLN A 75 -13.91 -10.42 -8.26
CA GLN A 75 -12.74 -10.63 -7.39
C GLN A 75 -11.48 -10.96 -8.18
N GLU A 76 -11.58 -11.83 -9.19
CA GLU A 76 -10.45 -12.16 -10.07
C GLU A 76 -9.95 -10.94 -10.84
N ASN A 77 -10.85 -10.12 -11.38
CA ASN A 77 -10.49 -8.91 -12.11
C ASN A 77 -9.81 -7.89 -11.19
N GLN A 78 -10.30 -7.72 -9.96
CA GLN A 78 -9.66 -6.86 -8.96
C GLN A 78 -8.25 -7.37 -8.60
N LYS A 79 -8.08 -8.67 -8.40
CA LYS A 79 -6.77 -9.27 -8.12
C LYS A 79 -5.79 -9.12 -9.29
N LYS A 80 -6.26 -9.31 -10.53
CA LYS A 80 -5.46 -9.09 -11.75
C LYS A 80 -5.00 -7.63 -11.82
N PHE A 81 -5.91 -6.69 -11.59
CA PHE A 81 -5.59 -5.27 -11.59
C PHE A 81 -4.56 -4.90 -10.52
N ALA A 82 -4.75 -5.37 -9.29
CA ALA A 82 -3.79 -5.17 -8.20
C ALA A 82 -2.41 -5.75 -8.52
N THR A 83 -2.37 -6.94 -9.12
CA THR A 83 -1.11 -7.56 -9.57
C THR A 83 -0.42 -6.70 -10.63
N SER A 84 -1.16 -6.19 -11.62
CA SER A 84 -0.60 -5.32 -12.66
C SER A 84 -0.10 -3.98 -12.10
N LEU A 85 -0.78 -3.42 -11.09
CA LEU A 85 -0.34 -2.21 -10.41
C LEU A 85 0.99 -2.45 -9.66
N LEU A 86 1.05 -3.54 -8.89
CA LEU A 86 2.26 -3.92 -8.15
C LEU A 86 3.43 -4.25 -9.08
N ALA A 87 3.17 -4.87 -10.24
CA ALA A 87 4.19 -5.13 -11.25
C ALA A 87 4.81 -3.83 -11.79
N LYS A 88 3.98 -2.83 -12.14
CA LYS A 88 4.46 -1.50 -12.57
C LYS A 88 5.27 -0.81 -11.47
N ALA A 89 4.80 -0.87 -10.23
CA ALA A 89 5.53 -0.30 -9.10
C ALA A 89 6.89 -1.00 -8.87
N LYS A 90 6.94 -2.33 -9.05
CA LYS A 90 8.19 -3.10 -8.97
C LYS A 90 9.16 -2.75 -10.09
N GLU A 91 8.68 -2.53 -11.32
CA GLU A 91 9.50 -2.04 -12.43
C GLU A 91 10.12 -0.67 -12.13
N ILE A 92 9.37 0.24 -11.49
CA ILE A 92 9.90 1.52 -11.04
C ILE A 92 11.01 1.30 -10.00
N CYS A 93 10.82 0.40 -9.03
CA CYS A 93 11.87 0.10 -8.05
C CYS A 93 13.16 -0.45 -8.71
N ALA A 94 13.00 -1.34 -9.69
CA ALA A 94 14.12 -1.93 -10.42
C ALA A 94 14.96 -0.88 -11.17
N GLN A 95 14.33 0.17 -11.73
CA GLN A 95 15.04 1.29 -12.37
C GLN A 95 15.95 2.06 -11.40
N TYR A 96 15.68 1.98 -10.09
CA TYR A 96 16.49 2.58 -9.03
C TYR A 96 17.41 1.54 -8.33
N GLY A 97 17.49 0.31 -8.85
CA GLY A 97 18.33 -0.76 -8.29
C GLY A 97 17.81 -1.32 -6.97
N VAL A 98 16.50 -1.23 -6.71
CA VAL A 98 15.83 -1.76 -5.51
C VAL A 98 15.01 -2.98 -5.90
N ASP A 99 15.31 -4.14 -5.30
CA ASP A 99 14.44 -5.32 -5.40
C ASP A 99 13.36 -5.23 -4.33
N ALA A 100 12.12 -5.00 -4.77
CA ALA A 100 10.97 -4.86 -3.90
C ALA A 100 10.11 -6.13 -3.91
N GLU A 101 9.65 -6.54 -2.73
CA GLU A 101 8.59 -7.52 -2.59
C GLU A 101 7.23 -6.86 -2.82
N THR A 102 6.25 -7.65 -3.24
CA THR A 102 4.89 -7.16 -3.49
C THR A 102 3.90 -7.86 -2.58
N LEU A 103 2.98 -7.07 -2.02
CA LEU A 103 1.95 -7.53 -1.11
C LEU A 103 0.60 -6.98 -1.53
N CYS A 104 -0.30 -7.87 -1.92
CA CYS A 104 -1.70 -7.56 -2.18
C CYS A 104 -2.54 -8.02 -0.98
N VAL A 105 -3.18 -7.08 -0.28
CA VAL A 105 -4.08 -7.38 0.84
C VAL A 105 -5.53 -7.10 0.46
N MET A 106 -6.43 -7.95 0.91
CA MET A 106 -7.88 -7.79 0.72
C MET A 106 -8.49 -7.19 1.99
N GLY A 107 -9.34 -6.18 1.86
CA GLY A 107 -10.05 -5.57 2.99
C GLY A 107 -10.10 -4.05 2.92
N ASN A 108 -10.52 -3.42 4.01
CA ASN A 108 -10.49 -1.96 4.12
C ASN A 108 -9.03 -1.47 4.08
N PRO A 109 -8.65 -0.56 3.15
CA PRO A 109 -7.27 -0.08 3.03
C PRO A 109 -6.68 0.48 4.32
N LYS A 110 -7.50 1.13 5.15
CA LYS A 110 -7.09 1.72 6.42
C LYS A 110 -6.55 0.66 7.39
N ASP A 111 -7.33 -0.40 7.56
CA ASP A 111 -7.02 -1.48 8.51
C ASP A 111 -5.95 -2.39 7.92
N ALA A 112 -6.10 -2.79 6.66
CA ALA A 112 -5.18 -3.70 5.99
C ALA A 112 -3.74 -3.16 5.92
N ILE A 113 -3.55 -1.84 5.76
CA ILE A 113 -2.23 -1.21 5.81
C ILE A 113 -1.66 -1.27 7.24
N CYS A 114 -2.46 -0.94 8.26
CA CYS A 114 -2.00 -0.97 9.65
C CYS A 114 -1.66 -2.40 10.11
N ASP A 115 -2.47 -3.39 9.72
CA ASP A 115 -2.25 -4.80 10.00
C ASP A 115 -0.95 -5.29 9.34
N ALA A 116 -0.69 -4.88 8.09
CA ALA A 116 0.55 -5.22 7.41
C ALA A 116 1.76 -4.56 8.10
N VAL A 117 1.65 -3.29 8.50
CA VAL A 117 2.71 -2.61 9.26
C VAL A 117 3.09 -3.40 10.52
N GLU A 118 2.09 -3.88 11.27
CA GLU A 118 2.34 -4.67 12.48
C GLU A 118 2.89 -6.06 12.17
N LYS A 119 2.27 -6.78 11.23
CA LYS A 119 2.64 -8.15 10.83
C LYS A 119 4.10 -8.23 10.35
N PHE A 120 4.51 -7.23 9.58
CA PHE A 120 5.83 -7.19 8.97
C PHE A 120 6.85 -6.39 9.79
N HIS A 121 6.48 -5.95 11.01
CA HIS A 121 7.33 -5.12 11.88
C HIS A 121 7.94 -3.92 11.15
N CYS A 122 7.12 -3.25 10.33
CA CYS A 122 7.55 -2.16 9.48
C CYS A 122 8.14 -1.01 10.32
N ASN A 123 9.29 -0.50 9.90
CA ASN A 123 9.99 0.60 10.57
C ASN A 123 9.64 1.97 9.97
N LEU A 124 9.08 2.00 8.76
CA LEU A 124 8.62 3.22 8.10
C LEU A 124 7.53 2.89 7.08
N LEU A 125 6.35 3.46 7.26
CA LEU A 125 5.28 3.43 6.27
C LEU A 125 5.34 4.69 5.40
N VAL A 126 5.45 4.53 4.09
CA VAL A 126 5.42 5.63 3.12
C VAL A 126 4.09 5.63 2.37
N MET A 127 3.46 6.80 2.29
CA MET A 127 2.18 6.98 1.61
C MET A 127 2.14 8.27 0.81
N GLY A 128 1.39 8.26 -0.30
CA GLY A 128 0.93 9.49 -0.94
C GLY A 128 -0.20 10.16 -0.17
N THR A 129 -0.46 11.43 -0.46
CA THR A 129 -1.71 12.10 -0.06
C THR A 129 -2.32 12.83 -1.24
N HIS A 130 -3.64 12.74 -1.35
CA HIS A 130 -4.39 13.50 -2.35
C HIS A 130 -4.31 14.99 -2.01
N SER A 131 -4.10 15.84 -3.01
CA SER A 131 -4.28 17.28 -2.91
C SER A 131 -5.47 17.69 -3.78
N ARG A 132 -6.64 17.88 -3.16
CA ARG A 132 -7.83 18.41 -3.84
C ARG A 132 -7.69 19.92 -4.11
N GLY A 133 -6.83 20.27 -5.07
CA GLY A 133 -6.72 21.62 -5.66
C GLY A 133 -6.33 22.78 -4.72
N ALA A 134 -6.22 23.99 -5.29
CA ALA A 134 -5.76 25.22 -4.64
C ALA A 134 -6.68 25.79 -3.54
N LEU A 135 -7.81 25.14 -3.23
CA LEU A 135 -8.85 25.65 -2.32
C LEU A 135 -9.04 24.86 -1.02
N GLN A 136 -8.27 23.81 -0.76
CA GLN A 136 -8.36 23.08 0.51
C GLN A 136 -7.01 23.05 1.23
N ARG A 137 -6.85 23.94 2.21
CA ARG A 137 -5.79 23.84 3.21
C ARG A 137 -5.85 22.45 3.86
N ALA A 138 -4.75 21.71 3.77
CA ALA A 138 -4.38 20.61 4.67
C ALA A 138 -5.39 19.46 4.90
N PHE A 139 -6.18 19.05 3.91
CA PHE A 139 -6.88 17.77 4.02
C PHE A 139 -5.95 16.62 3.63
N LEU A 140 -5.49 15.85 4.63
CA LEU A 140 -4.92 14.53 4.40
C LEU A 140 -6.00 13.60 3.82
N GLY A 141 -5.59 12.73 2.90
CA GLY A 141 -6.46 11.66 2.39
C GLY A 141 -7.00 10.79 3.53
N SER A 142 -8.18 10.20 3.36
CA SER A 142 -8.83 9.41 4.43
C SER A 142 -8.00 8.23 4.92
N VAL A 143 -7.21 7.60 4.04
CA VAL A 143 -6.34 6.47 4.38
C VAL A 143 -5.05 6.93 5.03
N SER A 144 -4.36 7.93 4.46
CA SER A 144 -3.12 8.47 5.05
C SER A 144 -3.38 9.12 6.40
N ASN A 145 -4.49 9.86 6.55
CA ASN A 145 -4.91 10.41 7.85
C ASN A 145 -5.15 9.30 8.88
N TYR A 146 -5.80 8.21 8.49
CA TYR A 146 -6.02 7.08 9.40
C TYR A 146 -4.69 6.45 9.84
N CYS A 147 -3.81 6.16 8.88
CA CYS A 147 -2.53 5.49 9.16
C CYS A 147 -1.63 6.34 10.06
N ILE A 148 -1.58 7.67 9.89
CA ILE A 148 -0.83 8.56 10.78
C ILE A 148 -1.22 8.38 12.26
N HIS A 149 -2.50 8.10 12.54
CA HIS A 149 -2.99 7.98 13.90
C HIS A 149 -2.96 6.55 14.46
N HIS A 150 -2.89 5.52 13.61
CA HIS A 150 -3.09 4.12 14.02
C HIS A 150 -1.93 3.19 13.67
N ALA A 151 -1.07 3.52 12.71
CA ALA A 151 0.06 2.68 12.35
C ALA A 151 1.06 2.61 13.51
N LYS A 152 1.52 1.41 13.84
CA LYS A 152 2.53 1.16 14.90
C LYS A 152 3.97 1.40 14.41
N CYS A 153 4.15 2.36 13.49
CA CYS A 153 5.46 2.76 12.98
C CYS A 153 5.43 4.25 12.57
N PRO A 154 6.61 4.89 12.42
CA PRO A 154 6.70 6.17 11.75
C PRO A 154 6.01 6.17 10.39
N VAL A 155 5.22 7.21 10.12
CA VAL A 155 4.50 7.39 8.85
C VAL A 155 5.05 8.61 8.11
N LEU A 156 5.53 8.39 6.89
CA LEU A 156 5.96 9.44 5.96
C LEU A 156 4.88 9.65 4.90
N VAL A 157 4.24 10.82 4.95
CA VAL A 157 3.29 11.25 3.93
C VAL A 157 3.98 12.18 2.94
N VAL A 158 4.08 11.73 1.70
CA VAL A 158 4.67 12.50 0.60
C VAL A 158 3.56 13.23 -0.14
N ARG A 159 3.68 14.56 -0.19
CA ARG A 159 2.77 15.43 -0.94
C ARG A 159 3.39 15.81 -2.27
N GLN A 160 2.68 15.54 -3.36
CA GLN A 160 3.03 16.07 -4.67
C GLN A 160 2.71 17.57 -4.71
N ARG A 161 3.69 18.40 -5.08
CA ARG A 161 3.41 19.80 -5.44
C ARG A 161 2.77 19.77 -6.82
N VAL A 162 1.54 20.29 -6.90
CA VAL A 162 0.81 20.52 -8.16
C VAL A 162 0.95 21.99 -8.50
#